data_AF-A0A519Z1H8-F1
#
_entry.id   AF-A0A519Z1H8-F1
#
_cell.length_a   1.000
_cell.length_b   1.000
_cell.length_c   1.000
_cell.angle_alpha   90.00
_cell.angle_beta   90.00
_cell.angle_gamma   90.00
#
_symmetry.space_group_name_H-M   'P 1'
#
loop_
_entity.id
_entity.type
_entity.pdbx_description
1 polymer ?
#
loop_
_entity_poly.entity_id
_entity_poly.type
_entity_poly.pdbx_seq_one_letter_code
_entity_poly.pdbx_strand_id
1 'polypeptide(L)'
;MPATPRDLPTWMLAAAALRAGQPAALLCVVRSAGSSPGRQGFKMAVTAAAVAGSIGGGIMEHKWVELARQRLREGNYTPLLRPQIHRREAPADRSGMMCAGEQEVLLWSLETSDLPVVEAIEMALQQLSGGVWEVSEAAGLRLASEVPPSFYDYQPGPAWHYREQLGFRDQLTIVGGGHVSLALAQVVSNLGFEITVLDDRADLPTLDANRFAHYKQRIDYETLNVPPGPRRYVVVMTVGYRTDAVALRRLLGHQYRYLGVMGSATKVAELRRTLQAEGVAAADLAQLRGPIGVPINSRLPEEIAVSIAAELIAARNASS
;
A
#
# COMPACT_ATOMS: atom_id res chain seq x y z
N MET A 1 -5.36 -5.35 16.62
CA MET A 1 -4.09 -5.55 15.89
C MET A 1 -4.14 -4.66 14.67
N PRO A 2 -3.00 -4.09 14.25
CA PRO A 2 -2.94 -3.30 13.02
C PRO A 2 -3.34 -4.15 11.82
N ALA A 3 -3.69 -3.49 10.71
CA ALA A 3 -3.97 -4.20 9.48
C ALA A 3 -2.74 -4.97 9.01
N THR A 4 -2.94 -6.05 8.27
CA THR A 4 -1.86 -6.78 7.61
C THR A 4 -1.74 -6.33 6.15
N PRO A 5 -0.60 -6.58 5.49
CA PRO A 5 -0.50 -6.40 4.04
C PRO A 5 -1.64 -7.12 3.32
N ARG A 6 -2.18 -6.48 2.29
CA ARG A 6 -3.40 -6.93 1.60
C ARG A 6 -3.27 -8.33 1.01
N ASP A 7 -2.06 -8.72 0.62
CA ASP A 7 -1.75 -9.98 0.00
C ASP A 7 -1.42 -11.11 0.97
N LEU A 8 -1.30 -10.83 2.27
CA LEU A 8 -1.04 -11.88 3.26
C LEU A 8 -2.06 -13.04 3.18
N PRO A 9 -3.39 -12.82 3.07
CA PRO A 9 -4.35 -13.92 2.92
C PRO A 9 -4.11 -14.80 1.69
N THR A 10 -3.62 -14.22 0.60
CA THR A 10 -3.27 -14.95 -0.64
C THR A 10 -2.12 -15.92 -0.37
N TRP A 11 -1.04 -15.44 0.24
CA TRP A 11 0.13 -16.26 0.55
C TRP A 11 -0.14 -17.29 1.64
N MET A 12 -0.94 -16.96 2.66
CA MET A 12 -1.37 -17.92 3.70
C MET A 12 -2.16 -19.09 3.12
N LEU A 13 -3.09 -18.83 2.17
CA LEU A 13 -3.84 -19.90 1.52
C LEU A 13 -2.92 -20.79 0.67
N ALA A 14 -2.01 -20.18 -0.09
CA ALA A 14 -1.03 -20.91 -0.88
C ALA A 14 -0.16 -21.81 0.01
N ALA A 15 0.42 -21.27 1.09
CA ALA A 15 1.24 -22.02 2.03
C ALA A 15 0.46 -23.18 2.67
N ALA A 16 -0.78 -22.93 3.10
CA ALA A 16 -1.62 -23.96 3.70
C ALA A 16 -1.91 -25.13 2.73
N ALA A 17 -2.17 -24.84 1.45
CA ALA A 17 -2.37 -25.86 0.43
C ALA A 17 -1.10 -26.68 0.20
N LEU A 18 0.04 -26.01 0.02
CA LEU A 18 1.32 -26.67 -0.22
C LEU A 18 1.78 -27.54 0.97
N ARG A 19 1.55 -27.08 2.21
CA ARG A 19 1.77 -27.88 3.44
C ARG A 19 0.92 -29.16 3.46
N ALA A 20 -0.28 -29.11 2.90
CA ALA A 20 -1.16 -30.27 2.78
C ALA A 20 -0.81 -31.17 1.57
N GLY A 21 0.27 -30.89 0.85
CA GLY A 21 0.66 -31.63 -0.36
C GLY A 21 -0.26 -31.34 -1.56
N GLN A 22 -1.02 -30.26 -1.53
CA GLN A 22 -1.96 -29.89 -2.59
C GLN A 22 -1.40 -28.72 -3.41
N PRO A 23 -1.46 -28.78 -4.76
CA PRO A 23 -1.01 -27.68 -5.59
C PRO A 23 -1.98 -26.49 -5.47
N ALA A 24 -1.45 -25.30 -5.70
CA ALA A 24 -2.21 -24.05 -5.74
C ALA A 24 -1.86 -23.27 -7.01
N ALA A 25 -2.67 -22.28 -7.36
CA ALA A 25 -2.37 -21.32 -8.41
C ALA A 25 -2.34 -19.91 -7.83
N LEU A 26 -1.35 -19.13 -8.22
CA LEU A 26 -1.25 -17.70 -7.95
C LEU A 26 -1.69 -16.93 -9.20
N LEU A 27 -2.77 -16.17 -9.05
CA LEU A 27 -3.18 -15.15 -10.00
C LEU A 27 -2.61 -13.81 -9.56
N CYS A 28 -1.92 -13.10 -10.46
CA CYS A 28 -1.33 -11.79 -10.17
C CYS A 28 -1.57 -10.81 -11.32
N VAL A 29 -2.09 -9.62 -11.00
CA VAL A 29 -2.16 -8.51 -11.95
C VAL A 29 -0.77 -7.89 -12.08
N VAL A 30 -0.02 -8.30 -13.11
CA VAL A 30 1.38 -7.85 -13.32
C VAL A 30 1.45 -6.46 -13.93
N ARG A 31 0.40 -6.03 -14.63
CA ARG A 31 0.25 -4.71 -15.23
C ARG A 31 -1.22 -4.31 -15.28
N SER A 32 -1.50 -3.02 -15.11
CA SER A 32 -2.83 -2.45 -15.33
C SER A 32 -2.73 -1.05 -15.93
N ALA A 33 -3.65 -0.69 -16.81
CA ALA A 33 -3.75 0.64 -17.41
C ALA A 33 -5.22 1.13 -17.43
N GLY A 34 -5.39 2.44 -17.29
CA GLY A 34 -6.72 3.07 -17.27
C GLY A 34 -7.61 2.56 -16.12
N SER A 35 -8.92 2.62 -16.32
CA SER A 35 -9.92 2.18 -15.34
C SER A 35 -10.10 0.66 -15.36
N SER A 36 -9.06 -0.08 -14.96
CA SER A 36 -9.17 -1.53 -14.77
C SER A 36 -9.84 -1.87 -13.41
N PRO A 37 -10.61 -2.96 -13.29
CA PRO A 37 -11.13 -3.45 -12.01
C PRO A 37 -10.01 -3.95 -11.07
N GLY A 38 -8.93 -4.52 -11.63
CA GLY A 38 -7.71 -4.83 -10.90
C GLY A 38 -6.69 -3.71 -11.00
N ARG A 39 -5.76 -3.66 -10.05
CA ARG A 39 -4.56 -2.82 -10.14
C ARG A 39 -3.33 -3.70 -10.05
N GLN A 40 -2.23 -3.25 -10.63
CA GLN A 40 -0.94 -3.91 -10.48
C GLN A 40 -0.66 -4.27 -9.00
N GLY A 41 -0.26 -5.53 -8.77
CA GLY A 41 -0.04 -6.11 -7.44
C GLY A 41 -1.28 -6.75 -6.79
N PHE A 42 -2.48 -6.58 -7.37
CA PHE A 42 -3.65 -7.36 -6.97
C PHE A 42 -3.38 -8.84 -7.25
N LYS A 43 -3.64 -9.69 -6.27
CA LYS A 43 -3.32 -11.11 -6.37
C LYS A 43 -4.33 -11.98 -5.65
N MET A 44 -4.48 -13.20 -6.12
CA MET A 44 -5.39 -14.21 -5.60
C MET A 44 -4.72 -15.59 -5.63
N ALA A 45 -4.84 -16.34 -4.53
CA ALA A 45 -4.52 -17.76 -4.51
C ALA A 45 -5.79 -18.56 -4.81
N VAL A 46 -5.64 -19.61 -5.61
CA VAL A 46 -6.70 -20.53 -6.00
C VAL A 46 -6.25 -21.96 -5.72
N THR A 47 -7.08 -22.70 -5.00
CA THR A 47 -6.91 -24.13 -4.75
C THR A 47 -8.12 -24.88 -5.31
N ALA A 48 -8.13 -26.21 -5.20
CA ALA A 48 -9.30 -27.00 -5.56
C ALA A 48 -10.55 -26.59 -4.75
N ALA A 49 -10.39 -26.24 -3.46
CA ALA A 49 -11.49 -26.02 -2.53
C ALA A 49 -11.77 -24.54 -2.21
N ALA A 50 -10.75 -23.69 -2.27
CA ALA A 50 -10.81 -22.32 -1.72
C ALA A 50 -10.08 -21.30 -2.60
N VAL A 51 -10.43 -20.03 -2.40
CA VAL A 51 -9.76 -18.86 -2.99
C VAL A 51 -9.50 -17.80 -1.91
N ALA A 52 -8.43 -17.02 -2.04
CA ALA A 52 -8.12 -15.89 -1.17
C ALA A 52 -7.48 -14.76 -1.96
N GLY A 53 -7.87 -13.51 -1.69
CA GLY A 53 -7.42 -12.34 -2.44
C GLY A 53 -8.38 -11.96 -3.59
N SER A 54 -7.94 -11.06 -4.46
CA SER A 54 -8.73 -10.62 -5.62
C SER A 54 -7.83 -10.02 -6.70
N ILE A 55 -8.20 -10.25 -7.97
CA ILE A 55 -7.61 -9.64 -9.18
C ILE A 55 -8.54 -8.59 -9.81
N GLY A 56 -9.59 -8.17 -9.11
CA GLY A 56 -10.55 -7.16 -9.56
C GLY A 56 -12.01 -7.59 -9.57
N GLY A 57 -12.32 -8.85 -9.23
CA GLY A 57 -13.71 -9.32 -9.10
C GLY A 57 -14.44 -9.58 -10.42
N GLY A 58 -15.76 -9.78 -10.32
CA GLY A 58 -16.67 -9.94 -11.46
C GLY A 58 -16.45 -11.21 -12.29
N ILE A 59 -17.05 -11.23 -13.49
CA ILE A 59 -17.02 -12.41 -14.38
C ILE A 59 -15.61 -12.80 -14.84
N MET A 60 -14.71 -11.82 -14.97
CA MET A 60 -13.32 -12.07 -15.35
C MET A 60 -12.59 -12.88 -14.27
N GLU A 61 -12.71 -12.49 -13.00
CA GLU A 61 -12.10 -13.21 -11.89
C GLU A 61 -12.65 -14.64 -11.80
N HIS A 62 -13.97 -14.82 -11.94
CA HIS A 62 -14.58 -16.15 -11.98
C HIS A 62 -13.99 -17.04 -13.09
N LYS A 63 -13.82 -16.52 -14.31
CA LYS A 63 -13.19 -17.26 -15.42
C LYS A 63 -11.74 -17.64 -15.14
N TRP A 64 -10.98 -16.76 -14.49
CA TRP A 64 -9.61 -17.06 -14.07
C TRP A 64 -9.54 -18.14 -13.00
N VAL A 65 -10.45 -18.11 -12.02
CA VAL A 65 -10.55 -19.14 -10.98
C VAL A 65 -10.86 -20.51 -11.60
N GLU A 66 -11.82 -20.58 -12.53
CA GLU A 66 -12.16 -21.83 -13.21
C GLU A 66 -11.00 -22.36 -14.08
N LEU A 67 -10.32 -21.48 -14.82
CA LEU A 67 -9.13 -21.84 -15.59
C LEU A 67 -8.00 -22.36 -14.69
N ALA A 68 -7.74 -21.69 -13.57
CA ALA A 68 -6.74 -22.12 -12.60
C ALA A 68 -7.06 -23.51 -12.05
N ARG A 69 -8.32 -23.74 -11.62
CA ARG A 69 -8.76 -25.05 -11.14
C ARG A 69 -8.66 -26.14 -12.21
N GLN A 70 -9.01 -25.82 -13.46
CA GLN A 70 -8.87 -26.76 -14.57
C GLN A 70 -7.40 -27.16 -14.76
N ARG A 71 -6.48 -26.18 -14.83
CA ARG A 71 -5.05 -26.45 -15.00
C ARG A 71 -4.45 -27.26 -13.85
N LEU A 72 -4.86 -26.97 -12.62
CA LEU A 72 -4.44 -27.75 -11.45
C LEU A 72 -4.89 -29.21 -11.54
N ARG A 73 -6.10 -29.49 -12.07
CA ARG A 73 -6.58 -30.87 -12.28
C ARG A 73 -5.86 -31.58 -13.42
N GLU A 74 -5.51 -30.85 -14.48
CA GLU A 74 -4.82 -31.39 -15.65
C GLU A 74 -3.31 -31.56 -15.46
N GLY A 75 -2.75 -31.04 -14.35
CA GLY A 75 -1.29 -31.01 -14.15
C GLY A 75 -0.58 -30.07 -15.13
N ASN A 76 -1.26 -29.05 -15.64
CA ASN A 76 -0.69 -28.07 -16.56
C ASN A 76 -0.07 -26.89 -15.78
N TYR A 77 1.23 -26.99 -15.54
CA TYR A 77 1.99 -26.01 -14.75
C TYR A 77 2.66 -24.92 -15.60
N THR A 78 2.44 -24.91 -16.92
CA THR A 78 3.02 -23.88 -17.79
C THR A 78 2.49 -22.49 -17.43
N PRO A 79 3.36 -21.50 -17.17
CA PRO A 79 2.94 -20.13 -16.87
C PRO A 79 2.04 -19.56 -17.96
N LEU A 80 1.04 -18.77 -17.56
CA LEU A 80 0.18 -18.07 -18.51
C LEU A 80 0.11 -16.59 -18.15
N LEU A 81 0.64 -15.75 -19.03
CA LEU A 81 0.36 -14.33 -19.08
C LEU A 81 -0.75 -14.09 -20.10
N ARG A 82 -1.82 -13.39 -19.70
CA ARG A 82 -2.89 -13.05 -20.61
C ARG A 82 -3.39 -11.61 -20.37
N PRO A 83 -3.39 -10.77 -21.42
CA PRO A 83 -4.09 -9.49 -21.41
C PRO A 83 -5.60 -9.65 -21.18
N GLN A 84 -6.21 -8.64 -20.60
CA GLN A 84 -7.63 -8.51 -20.35
C GLN A 84 -8.04 -7.09 -20.72
N ILE A 85 -8.70 -6.96 -21.86
CA ILE A 85 -9.22 -5.69 -22.36
C ILE A 85 -10.66 -5.55 -21.89
N HIS A 86 -10.94 -4.47 -21.17
CA HIS A 86 -12.26 -4.20 -20.59
C HIS A 86 -13.10 -3.31 -21.51
N ARG A 87 -13.14 -3.64 -22.80
CA ARG A 87 -13.94 -2.93 -23.80
C ARG A 87 -14.77 -3.92 -24.60
N ARG A 88 -16.04 -3.58 -24.84
CA ARG A 88 -16.99 -4.49 -25.51
C ARG A 88 -16.59 -4.73 -26.98
N GLU A 89 -16.02 -3.70 -27.59
CA GLU A 89 -15.61 -3.64 -29.00
C GLU A 89 -14.24 -4.30 -29.24
N ALA A 90 -13.53 -4.75 -28.20
CA ALA A 90 -12.21 -5.35 -28.38
C ALA A 90 -12.30 -6.68 -29.15
N PRO A 91 -11.44 -6.90 -30.17
CA PRO A 91 -11.54 -8.07 -31.04
C PRO A 91 -11.09 -9.37 -30.35
N ALA A 92 -10.18 -9.29 -29.39
CA ALA A 92 -9.65 -10.40 -28.58
C ALA A 92 -9.49 -9.97 -27.11
N ASP A 93 -9.20 -10.92 -26.22
CA ASP A 93 -8.90 -10.68 -24.80
C ASP A 93 -9.99 -9.92 -24.01
N ARG A 94 -11.24 -10.03 -24.45
CA ARG A 94 -12.38 -9.42 -23.77
C ARG A 94 -12.60 -10.06 -22.40
N SER A 95 -12.53 -9.22 -21.38
CA SER A 95 -12.88 -9.60 -20.00
C SER A 95 -14.38 -9.83 -19.76
N GLY A 96 -15.24 -9.21 -20.58
CA GLY A 96 -16.69 -9.14 -20.36
C GLY A 96 -17.14 -8.03 -19.41
N MET A 97 -16.24 -7.14 -18.98
CA MET A 97 -16.57 -5.96 -18.17
C MET A 97 -16.69 -4.67 -19.02
N MET A 98 -17.33 -3.64 -18.46
CA MET A 98 -17.56 -2.34 -19.12
C MET A 98 -16.57 -1.23 -18.73
N CYS A 99 -15.63 -1.46 -17.82
CA CYS A 99 -14.71 -0.43 -17.36
C CYS A 99 -13.65 -0.13 -18.43
N ALA A 100 -13.41 1.10 -18.88
CA ALA A 100 -12.54 1.39 -20.04
C ALA A 100 -11.00 1.22 -19.84
N GLY A 101 -10.55 0.22 -19.08
CA GLY A 101 -9.14 -0.08 -18.82
C GLY A 101 -8.68 -1.42 -19.40
N GLU A 102 -7.45 -1.79 -19.06
CA GLU A 102 -6.80 -3.04 -19.46
C GLU A 102 -5.94 -3.56 -18.31
N GLN A 103 -5.78 -4.87 -18.19
CA GLN A 103 -4.82 -5.47 -17.27
C GLN A 103 -4.23 -6.74 -17.83
N GLU A 104 -3.04 -7.11 -17.38
CA GLU A 104 -2.41 -8.38 -17.70
C GLU A 104 -2.33 -9.21 -16.43
N VAL A 105 -2.81 -10.45 -16.51
CA VAL A 105 -2.86 -11.38 -15.38
C VAL A 105 -1.91 -12.54 -15.66
N LEU A 106 -1.01 -12.76 -14.72
CA LEU A 106 -0.19 -13.97 -14.60
C LEU A 106 -1.01 -15.03 -13.85
N LEU A 107 -1.06 -16.23 -14.41
CA LEU A 107 -1.40 -17.46 -13.71
C LEU A 107 -0.11 -18.27 -13.58
N TRP A 108 0.38 -18.36 -12.35
CA TRP A 108 1.52 -19.16 -11.95
C TRP A 108 1.04 -20.35 -11.14
N SER A 109 1.54 -21.54 -11.43
CA SER A 109 1.23 -22.73 -10.63
C SER A 109 2.26 -22.89 -9.52
N LEU A 110 1.79 -23.22 -8.33
CA LEU A 110 2.60 -23.47 -7.14
C LEU A 110 2.56 -24.96 -6.83
N GLU A 111 3.74 -25.56 -6.76
CA GLU A 111 3.96 -26.95 -6.43
C GLU A 111 4.53 -27.10 -5.02
N THR A 112 4.57 -28.33 -4.49
CA THR A 112 5.08 -28.59 -3.14
C THR A 112 6.55 -28.18 -2.97
N SER A 113 7.32 -28.16 -4.07
CA SER A 113 8.70 -27.63 -4.11
C SER A 113 8.79 -26.13 -3.86
N ASP A 114 7.72 -25.37 -4.09
CA ASP A 114 7.66 -23.92 -3.84
C ASP A 114 7.35 -23.61 -2.36
N LEU A 115 7.01 -24.61 -1.54
CA LEU A 115 6.62 -24.38 -0.15
C LEU A 115 7.63 -23.52 0.63
N PRO A 116 8.96 -23.76 0.58
CA PRO A 116 9.92 -22.96 1.33
C PRO A 116 9.90 -21.48 0.96
N VAL A 117 9.72 -21.13 -0.33
CA VAL A 117 9.69 -19.73 -0.75
C VAL A 117 8.35 -19.08 -0.40
N VAL A 118 7.25 -19.81 -0.53
CA VAL A 118 5.90 -19.34 -0.17
C VAL A 118 5.82 -19.07 1.34
N GLU A 119 6.38 -19.94 2.18
CA GLU A 119 6.45 -19.72 3.63
C GLU A 119 7.37 -18.56 4.00
N ALA A 120 8.49 -18.37 3.29
CA ALA A 120 9.35 -17.22 3.51
C ALA A 120 8.65 -15.89 3.18
N ILE A 121 7.85 -15.87 2.10
CA ILE A 121 7.02 -14.71 1.74
C ILE A 121 5.91 -14.47 2.77
N GLU A 122 5.20 -15.53 3.18
CA GLU A 122 4.18 -15.47 4.23
C GLU A 122 4.75 -14.86 5.52
N MET A 123 5.90 -15.38 5.98
CA MET A 123 6.58 -14.93 7.19
C MET A 123 7.03 -13.48 7.07
N ALA A 124 7.60 -13.08 5.92
CA ALA A 124 8.03 -11.70 5.68
C ALA A 124 6.87 -10.70 5.73
N LEU A 125 5.69 -11.08 5.19
CA LEU A 125 4.48 -10.26 5.26
C LEU A 125 3.89 -10.19 6.68
N GLN A 126 3.95 -11.29 7.44
CA GLN A 126 3.49 -11.32 8.84
C GLN A 126 4.38 -10.47 9.75
N GLN A 127 5.69 -10.50 9.52
CA GLN A 127 6.69 -9.81 10.35
C GLN A 127 7.01 -8.39 9.86
N LEU A 128 6.49 -7.98 8.70
CA LEU A 128 6.81 -6.71 8.04
C LEU A 128 8.32 -6.52 7.84
N SER A 129 9.05 -7.61 7.59
CA SER A 129 10.52 -7.58 7.42
C SER A 129 10.97 -7.09 6.05
N GLY A 130 10.03 -6.77 5.16
CA GLY A 130 10.30 -6.42 3.77
C GLY A 130 10.81 -7.60 2.95
N GLY A 131 11.53 -7.31 1.88
CA GLY A 131 11.98 -8.29 0.89
C GLY A 131 11.27 -8.10 -0.45
N VAL A 132 11.64 -8.93 -1.43
CA VAL A 132 11.09 -8.86 -2.78
C VAL A 132 10.78 -10.26 -3.24
N TRP A 133 9.53 -10.53 -3.57
CA TRP A 133 9.23 -11.76 -4.30
C TRP A 133 9.31 -11.48 -5.78
N GLU A 134 9.81 -12.45 -6.54
CA GLU A 134 9.90 -12.34 -7.99
C GLU A 134 9.67 -13.67 -8.67
N VAL A 135 9.19 -13.58 -9.90
CA VAL A 135 8.84 -14.74 -10.70
C VAL A 135 9.17 -14.49 -12.16
N SER A 136 9.77 -15.48 -12.79
CA SER A 136 9.98 -15.57 -14.23
C SER A 136 10.00 -17.02 -14.68
N GLU A 137 9.80 -17.25 -15.97
CA GLU A 137 9.92 -18.59 -16.53
C GLU A 137 11.34 -19.16 -16.37
N ALA A 138 12.37 -18.32 -16.43
CA ALA A 138 13.76 -18.73 -16.32
C ALA A 138 14.24 -19.02 -14.89
N ALA A 139 13.74 -18.27 -13.90
CA ALA A 139 14.23 -18.33 -12.51
C ALA A 139 13.23 -18.99 -11.54
N GLY A 140 12.00 -19.26 -11.97
CA GLY A 140 10.93 -19.71 -11.09
C GLY A 140 10.51 -18.63 -10.09
N LEU A 141 9.82 -19.05 -9.01
CA LEU A 141 9.45 -18.18 -7.90
C LEU A 141 10.60 -18.11 -6.89
N ARG A 142 11.05 -16.91 -6.54
CA ARG A 142 12.10 -16.69 -5.53
C ARG A 142 11.80 -15.49 -4.63
N LEU A 143 12.39 -15.52 -3.44
CA LEU A 143 12.48 -14.37 -2.55
C LEU A 143 13.89 -13.79 -2.64
N ALA A 144 14.00 -12.55 -3.07
CA ALA A 144 15.25 -11.80 -3.15
C ALA A 144 15.37 -10.72 -2.09
N SER A 145 16.63 -10.41 -1.77
CA SER A 145 17.02 -9.32 -0.88
C SER A 145 17.24 -8.00 -1.61
N GLU A 146 17.46 -8.02 -2.93
CA GLU A 146 17.70 -6.81 -3.71
C GLU A 146 16.38 -6.07 -3.98
N VAL A 147 16.26 -4.87 -3.41
CA VAL A 147 15.06 -4.03 -3.49
C VAL A 147 15.04 -3.26 -4.82
N PRO A 148 14.05 -3.47 -5.71
CA PRO A 148 13.94 -2.71 -6.95
C PRO A 148 13.64 -1.23 -6.68
N PRO A 149 13.95 -0.32 -7.62
CA PRO A 149 13.67 1.12 -7.47
C PRO A 149 12.18 1.45 -7.27
N SER A 150 11.30 0.61 -7.80
CA SER A 150 9.84 0.71 -7.69
C SER A 150 9.26 -0.47 -6.91
N PHE A 151 8.08 -0.28 -6.28
CA PHE A 151 7.34 -1.39 -5.61
C PHE A 151 7.17 -2.59 -6.54
N TYR A 152 6.80 -2.28 -7.79
CA TYR A 152 6.48 -3.25 -8.82
C TYR A 152 7.46 -3.01 -9.94
N ASP A 153 8.03 -4.09 -10.45
CA ASP A 153 8.91 -4.11 -11.60
C ASP A 153 8.42 -5.22 -12.52
N TYR A 154 8.02 -4.86 -13.73
CA TYR A 154 7.47 -5.81 -14.70
C TYR A 154 8.07 -5.55 -16.07
N GLN A 155 8.81 -6.52 -16.58
CA GLN A 155 9.31 -6.53 -17.94
C GLN A 155 8.50 -7.52 -18.77
N PRO A 156 7.74 -7.08 -19.79
CA PRO A 156 7.05 -7.98 -20.70
C PRO A 156 7.98 -8.53 -21.79
N GLY A 157 7.56 -9.59 -22.47
CA GLY A 157 8.26 -10.18 -23.62
C GLY A 157 8.60 -11.67 -23.41
N PRO A 158 9.41 -12.27 -24.30
CA PRO A 158 9.77 -13.69 -24.20
C PRO A 158 10.56 -14.03 -22.92
N ALA A 159 11.37 -13.09 -22.42
CA ALA A 159 12.10 -13.21 -21.17
C ALA A 159 11.44 -12.35 -20.08
N TRP A 160 10.13 -12.48 -19.94
CA TRP A 160 9.37 -11.68 -18.99
C TRP A 160 9.84 -11.96 -17.55
N HIS A 161 9.71 -10.95 -16.70
CA HIS A 161 9.87 -11.12 -15.25
C HIS A 161 8.96 -10.15 -14.50
N TYR A 162 8.54 -10.56 -13.31
CA TYR A 162 7.81 -9.73 -12.37
C TYR A 162 8.50 -9.74 -11.01
N ARG A 163 8.71 -8.56 -10.41
CA ARG A 163 9.24 -8.38 -9.05
C ARG A 163 8.31 -7.45 -8.28
N GLU A 164 8.07 -7.78 -7.02
CA GLU A 164 7.25 -6.97 -6.13
C GLU A 164 7.84 -6.95 -4.71
N GLN A 165 7.98 -5.75 -4.16
CA GLN A 165 8.39 -5.55 -2.77
C GLN A 165 7.28 -6.04 -1.82
N LEU A 166 7.67 -6.72 -0.75
CA LEU A 166 6.75 -7.20 0.28
C LEU A 166 6.43 -6.12 1.32
N GLY A 167 5.20 -6.16 1.84
CA GLY A 167 4.71 -5.27 2.89
C GLY A 167 3.78 -4.20 2.35
N PHE A 168 3.82 -3.02 2.96
CA PHE A 168 2.98 -1.89 2.54
C PHE A 168 3.70 -1.02 1.52
N ARG A 169 3.01 -0.69 0.44
CA ARG A 169 3.52 0.23 -0.57
C ARG A 169 3.72 1.64 -0.01
N ASP A 170 2.75 2.14 0.74
CA ASP A 170 2.75 3.51 1.26
C ASP A 170 2.95 3.51 2.77
N GLN A 171 3.77 4.42 3.28
CA GLN A 171 4.07 4.54 4.70
C GLN A 171 3.60 5.90 5.22
N LEU A 172 2.74 5.88 6.23
CA LEU A 172 2.17 7.07 6.87
C LEU A 172 2.77 7.26 8.26
N THR A 173 3.44 8.38 8.46
CA THR A 173 3.88 8.85 9.78
C THR A 173 2.95 9.95 10.26
N ILE A 174 2.32 9.75 11.42
CA ILE A 174 1.51 10.75 12.10
C ILE A 174 2.30 11.30 13.29
N VAL A 175 2.61 12.60 13.25
CA VAL A 175 3.29 13.32 14.32
C VAL A 175 2.24 14.03 15.17
N GLY A 176 2.04 13.54 16.39
CA GLY A 176 0.91 13.85 17.26
C GLY A 176 -0.05 12.66 17.36
N GLY A 177 -0.26 12.17 18.58
CA GLY A 177 -1.04 10.99 18.93
C GLY A 177 -2.41 11.27 19.53
N GLY A 178 -2.98 12.47 19.33
CA GLY A 178 -4.28 12.87 19.90
C GLY A 178 -5.50 12.14 19.30
N HIS A 179 -6.72 12.58 19.65
CA HIS A 179 -7.97 11.94 19.21
C HIS A 179 -8.13 11.86 17.68
N VAL A 180 -7.77 12.92 16.95
CA VAL A 180 -7.81 12.92 15.47
C VAL A 180 -6.80 11.94 14.88
N SER A 181 -5.65 11.75 15.52
CA SER A 181 -4.63 10.76 15.12
C SER A 181 -5.14 9.33 15.25
N LEU A 182 -5.81 9.03 16.36
CA LEU A 182 -6.46 7.73 16.59
C LEU A 182 -7.55 7.47 15.54
N ALA A 183 -8.42 8.45 15.27
CA ALA A 183 -9.46 8.34 14.25
C ALA A 183 -8.86 8.18 12.85
N LEU A 184 -7.81 8.94 12.52
CA LEU A 184 -7.12 8.83 11.23
C LEU A 184 -6.49 7.45 11.05
N ALA A 185 -5.75 6.96 12.06
CA ALA A 185 -5.14 5.63 12.03
C ALA A 185 -6.20 4.53 11.80
N GLN A 186 -7.37 4.65 12.42
CA GLN A 186 -8.49 3.74 12.19
C GLN A 186 -8.97 3.78 10.74
N VAL A 187 -9.26 4.96 10.18
CA VAL A 187 -9.76 5.11 8.81
C VAL A 187 -8.74 4.59 7.79
N VAL A 188 -7.46 4.95 7.96
CA VAL A 188 -6.42 4.65 6.97
C VAL A 188 -5.84 3.24 7.09
N SER A 189 -6.12 2.51 8.18
CA SER A 189 -5.65 1.13 8.37
C SER A 189 -6.05 0.20 7.23
N ASN A 190 -7.21 0.42 6.60
CA ASN A 190 -7.71 -0.39 5.49
C ASN A 190 -7.36 0.21 4.11
N LEU A 191 -6.53 1.24 4.06
CA LEU A 191 -6.18 1.96 2.83
C LEU A 191 -4.75 1.66 2.35
N GLY A 192 -4.14 0.57 2.84
CA GLY A 192 -2.83 0.10 2.42
C GLY A 192 -1.67 0.97 2.91
N PHE A 193 -1.78 1.54 4.10
CA PHE A 193 -0.69 2.25 4.76
C PHE A 193 -0.09 1.43 5.90
N GLU A 194 1.23 1.41 5.98
CA GLU A 194 1.95 1.11 7.22
C GLU A 194 2.01 2.38 8.08
N ILE A 195 1.49 2.31 9.30
CA ILE A 195 1.18 3.49 10.11
C ILE A 195 2.13 3.56 11.29
N THR A 196 2.88 4.65 11.37
CA THR A 196 3.70 5.02 12.53
C THR A 196 3.08 6.23 13.22
N VAL A 197 2.89 6.17 14.54
CA VAL A 197 2.43 7.31 15.34
C VAL A 197 3.51 7.73 16.33
N LEU A 198 3.88 9.00 16.26
CA LEU A 198 4.94 9.62 17.04
C LEU A 198 4.32 10.69 17.94
N ASP A 199 4.63 10.68 19.24
CA ASP A 199 4.20 11.74 20.16
C ASP A 199 5.27 11.99 21.23
N ASP A 200 5.35 13.17 21.80
CA ASP A 200 6.36 13.55 22.81
C ASP A 200 5.89 13.26 24.25
N ARG A 201 4.59 13.08 24.46
CA ARG A 201 3.97 12.88 25.78
C ARG A 201 4.14 11.45 26.30
N ALA A 202 4.41 11.32 27.60
CA ALA A 202 4.63 10.03 28.27
C ALA A 202 3.35 9.21 28.45
N ASP A 203 2.27 9.87 28.85
CA ASP A 203 1.03 9.24 29.30
C ASP A 203 -0.13 9.68 28.40
N LEU A 204 -0.15 9.16 27.16
CA LEU A 204 -1.15 9.54 26.17
C LEU A 204 -2.12 8.37 25.89
N PRO A 205 -3.31 8.36 26.53
CA PRO A 205 -4.26 7.23 26.41
C PRO A 205 -4.64 6.90 24.97
N THR A 206 -4.72 7.91 24.10
CA THR A 206 -5.05 7.71 22.68
C THR A 206 -3.94 7.00 21.91
N LEU A 207 -2.67 7.21 22.29
CA LEU A 207 -1.53 6.48 21.71
C LEU A 207 -1.55 5.03 22.19
N ASP A 208 -1.76 4.80 23.48
CA ASP A 208 -1.85 3.45 24.05
C ASP A 208 -2.99 2.65 23.43
N ALA A 209 -4.18 3.26 23.33
CA ALA A 209 -5.37 2.66 22.73
C ALA A 209 -5.29 2.49 21.20
N ASN A 210 -4.32 3.10 20.52
CA ASN A 210 -4.19 3.02 19.07
C ASN A 210 -3.72 1.63 18.63
N ARG A 211 -4.68 0.75 18.41
CA ARG A 211 -4.47 -0.63 17.91
C ARG A 211 -4.33 -0.72 16.39
N PHE A 212 -4.45 0.41 15.69
CA PHE A 212 -4.42 0.51 14.23
C PHE A 212 -3.03 0.92 13.70
N ALA A 213 -2.26 1.64 14.51
CA ALA A 213 -0.86 1.92 14.25
C ALA A 213 -0.02 0.64 14.32
N HIS A 214 0.91 0.49 13.37
CA HIS A 214 1.87 -0.61 13.32
C HIS A 214 3.01 -0.33 14.30
N TYR A 215 3.48 0.91 14.34
CA TYR A 215 4.49 1.38 15.27
C TYR A 215 4.00 2.59 16.04
N LYS A 216 4.34 2.64 17.32
CA LYS A 216 4.02 3.73 18.23
C LYS A 216 5.27 4.05 19.03
N GLN A 217 5.68 5.30 19.04
CA GLN A 217 6.90 5.68 19.72
C GLN A 217 6.75 7.04 20.37
N ARG A 218 7.22 7.12 21.62
CA ARG A 218 7.48 8.39 22.26
C ARG A 218 8.78 8.98 21.72
N ILE A 219 8.74 10.20 21.19
CA ILE A 219 9.91 10.85 20.59
C ILE A 219 9.89 12.36 20.86
N ASP A 220 11.06 12.93 21.14
CA ASP A 220 11.22 14.37 21.15
C ASP A 220 11.21 14.89 19.71
N TYR A 221 10.29 15.81 19.40
CA TYR A 221 10.16 16.37 18.06
C TYR A 221 11.42 17.12 17.59
N GLU A 222 12.29 17.60 18.49
CA GLU A 222 13.59 18.19 18.12
C GLU A 222 14.54 17.17 17.49
N THR A 223 14.36 15.89 17.83
CA THR A 223 15.13 14.75 17.30
C THR A 223 14.39 13.98 16.22
N LEU A 224 13.21 14.46 15.81
CA LEU A 224 12.39 13.80 14.81
C LEU A 224 13.19 13.53 13.53
N ASN A 225 13.10 12.29 13.06
CA ASN A 225 13.70 11.84 11.81
C ASN A 225 12.71 10.89 11.12
N VAL A 226 12.16 11.34 10.00
CA VAL A 226 11.26 10.54 9.17
C VAL A 226 11.94 10.33 7.82
N PRO A 227 12.12 9.07 7.36
CA PRO A 227 12.81 8.85 6.10
C PRO A 227 12.05 9.50 4.93
N PRO A 228 12.74 10.24 4.04
CA PRO A 228 12.13 10.78 2.82
C PRO A 228 11.87 9.69 1.79
N GLY A 229 11.01 9.99 0.81
CA GLY A 229 10.79 9.13 -0.34
C GLY A 229 9.44 9.32 -1.03
N PRO A 230 9.29 8.78 -2.25
CA PRO A 230 8.11 8.97 -3.10
C PRO A 230 6.83 8.29 -2.59
N ARG A 231 6.89 7.58 -1.46
CA ARG A 231 5.78 6.84 -0.82
C ARG A 231 5.68 7.09 0.67
N ARG A 232 6.34 8.16 1.12
CA ARG A 232 6.37 8.60 2.50
C ARG A 232 5.34 9.72 2.66
N TYR A 233 4.41 9.51 3.57
CA TYR A 233 3.35 10.44 3.91
C TYR A 233 3.55 10.88 5.34
N VAL A 234 3.54 12.19 5.58
CA VAL A 234 3.71 12.76 6.91
C VAL A 234 2.56 13.70 7.21
N VAL A 235 1.88 13.46 8.33
CA VAL A 235 0.82 14.32 8.85
C VAL A 235 1.23 14.84 10.21
N VAL A 236 1.32 16.15 10.34
CA VAL A 236 1.64 16.85 11.58
C VAL A 236 0.34 17.34 12.22
N MET A 237 0.04 16.84 13.42
CA MET A 237 -1.18 17.13 14.18
C MET A 237 -0.89 17.14 15.68
N THR A 238 0.16 17.86 16.07
CA THR A 238 0.56 17.97 17.49
C THR A 238 -0.43 18.85 18.27
N VAL A 239 -0.21 19.00 19.58
CA VAL A 239 -1.11 19.74 20.49
C VAL A 239 -1.23 21.23 20.19
N GLY A 240 -0.27 21.84 19.48
CA GLY A 240 -0.27 23.27 19.23
C GLY A 240 0.67 23.70 18.10
N TYR A 241 0.53 24.94 17.65
CA TYR A 241 1.30 25.44 16.50
C TYR A 241 2.81 25.50 16.78
N ARG A 242 3.23 25.71 18.04
CA ARG A 242 4.64 25.75 18.42
C ARG A 242 5.31 24.38 18.29
N THR A 243 4.62 23.33 18.74
CA THR A 243 5.10 21.94 18.61
C THR A 243 5.02 21.47 17.15
N ASP A 244 4.04 21.95 16.37
CA ASP A 244 4.02 21.73 14.91
C ASP A 244 5.25 22.36 14.24
N ALA A 245 5.65 23.58 14.64
CA ALA A 245 6.84 24.25 14.12
C ALA A 245 8.11 23.46 14.41
N VAL A 246 8.27 22.92 15.64
CA VAL A 246 9.42 22.08 16.01
C VAL A 246 9.51 20.85 15.08
N ALA A 247 8.41 20.11 14.92
CA ALA A 247 8.39 18.96 14.03
C ALA A 247 8.68 19.35 12.57
N LEU A 248 8.07 20.43 12.08
CA LEU A 248 8.23 20.87 10.69
C LEU A 248 9.66 21.32 10.37
N ARG A 249 10.41 21.90 11.32
CA ARG A 249 11.83 22.23 11.12
C ARG A 249 12.68 20.99 10.80
N ARG A 250 12.29 19.82 11.28
CA ARG A 250 12.96 18.54 11.00
C ARG A 250 12.51 17.88 9.71
N LEU A 251 11.32 18.25 9.22
CA LEU A 251 10.68 17.61 8.07
C LEU A 251 10.87 18.43 6.78
N LEU A 252 10.86 19.75 6.85
CA LEU A 252 11.04 20.62 5.68
C LEU A 252 12.45 20.49 5.10
N GLY A 253 12.58 20.62 3.77
CA GLY A 253 13.82 20.33 3.03
C GLY A 253 13.96 18.87 2.59
N HIS A 254 13.09 17.97 3.04
CA HIS A 254 13.03 16.58 2.62
C HIS A 254 11.89 16.32 1.62
N GLN A 255 12.08 15.34 0.74
CA GLN A 255 11.09 14.96 -0.28
C GLN A 255 10.15 13.88 0.25
N TYR A 256 8.87 14.21 0.40
CA TYR A 256 7.80 13.29 0.76
C TYR A 256 6.74 13.26 -0.34
N ARG A 257 5.97 12.16 -0.42
CA ARG A 257 4.78 12.11 -1.27
C ARG A 257 3.72 13.10 -0.78
N TYR A 258 3.65 13.28 0.53
CA TYR A 258 2.74 14.20 1.20
C TYR A 258 3.37 14.67 2.50
N LEU A 259 3.41 15.98 2.72
CA LEU A 259 3.69 16.60 4.02
C LEU A 259 2.57 17.59 4.31
N GLY A 260 1.80 17.35 5.37
CA GLY A 260 0.66 18.19 5.71
C GLY A 260 0.58 18.50 7.20
N VAL A 261 0.04 19.67 7.56
CA VAL A 261 -0.17 20.10 8.95
C VAL A 261 -1.64 20.44 9.26
N MET A 262 -2.11 19.92 10.39
CA MET A 262 -3.46 20.16 10.92
C MET A 262 -3.57 21.50 11.64
N GLY A 263 -4.59 22.27 11.30
CA GLY A 263 -4.89 23.54 11.94
C GLY A 263 -5.93 24.35 11.18
N SER A 264 -6.45 25.40 11.81
CA SER A 264 -7.24 26.42 11.08
C SER A 264 -6.37 27.12 10.03
N ALA A 265 -7.00 27.71 9.01
CA ALA A 265 -6.30 28.48 7.99
C ALA A 265 -5.39 29.57 8.61
N THR A 266 -5.88 30.25 9.65
CA THR A 266 -5.12 31.25 10.41
C THR A 266 -3.91 30.64 11.11
N LYS A 267 -4.06 29.49 11.78
CA LYS A 267 -2.96 28.79 12.45
C LYS A 267 -1.88 28.38 11.45
N VAL A 268 -2.27 27.82 10.31
CA VAL A 268 -1.32 27.40 9.26
C VAL A 268 -0.61 28.61 8.63
N ALA A 269 -1.32 29.72 8.39
CA ALA A 269 -0.71 30.93 7.87
C ALA A 269 0.36 31.51 8.81
N GLU A 270 0.08 31.54 10.11
CA GLU A 270 1.04 32.01 11.11
C GLU A 270 2.26 31.08 11.23
N LEU A 271 2.04 29.77 11.16
CA LEU A 271 3.10 28.77 11.13
C LEU A 271 4.03 28.96 9.92
N ARG A 272 3.46 29.17 8.73
CA ARG A 272 4.24 29.48 7.51
C ARG A 272 5.05 30.76 7.67
N ARG A 273 4.45 31.82 8.21
CA ARG A 273 5.14 33.10 8.45
C ARG A 273 6.33 32.93 9.39
N THR A 274 6.14 32.18 10.47
CA THR A 274 7.20 31.87 11.46
C THR A 274 8.35 31.14 10.78
N LEU A 275 8.06 30.03 10.09
CA LEU A 275 9.07 29.22 9.40
C LEU A 275 9.80 30.01 8.30
N GLN A 276 9.09 30.88 7.57
CA GLN A 276 9.69 31.76 6.57
C GLN A 276 10.63 32.79 7.20
N ALA A 277 10.25 33.40 8.33
CA ALA A 277 11.11 34.35 9.06
C ALA A 277 12.38 33.68 9.61
N GLU A 278 12.33 32.38 9.86
CA GLU A 278 13.47 31.54 10.26
C GLU A 278 14.35 31.09 9.08
N GLY A 279 14.01 31.49 7.85
CA GLY A 279 14.83 31.22 6.66
C GLY A 279 14.49 29.94 5.90
N VAL A 280 13.37 29.27 6.21
CA VAL A 280 12.89 28.12 5.41
C VAL A 280 12.58 28.59 3.99
N ALA A 281 13.09 27.86 3.00
CA ALA A 281 12.93 28.21 1.59
C ALA A 281 11.46 28.23 1.18
N ALA A 282 11.08 29.19 0.34
CA ALA A 282 9.72 29.30 -0.18
C ALA A 282 9.27 28.04 -0.94
N ALA A 283 10.22 27.34 -1.59
CA ALA A 283 9.95 26.08 -2.29
C ALA A 283 9.52 24.97 -1.32
N ASP A 284 10.16 24.84 -0.16
CA ASP A 284 9.80 23.84 0.85
C ASP A 284 8.45 24.17 1.50
N LEU A 285 8.20 25.45 1.79
CA LEU A 285 6.91 25.91 2.28
C LEU A 285 5.79 25.66 1.26
N ALA A 286 6.05 25.79 -0.04
CA ALA A 286 5.06 25.50 -1.08
C ALA A 286 4.64 24.03 -1.11
N GLN A 287 5.52 23.10 -0.69
CA GLN A 287 5.21 21.68 -0.59
C GLN A 287 4.41 21.32 0.66
N LEU A 288 4.52 22.11 1.74
CA LEU A 288 3.72 21.92 2.94
C LEU A 288 2.24 22.13 2.62
N ARG A 289 1.40 21.13 2.90
CA ARG A 289 -0.06 21.22 2.81
C ARG A 289 -0.64 21.64 4.14
N GLY A 290 -1.71 22.41 4.12
CA GLY A 290 -2.32 22.92 5.34
C GLY A 290 -3.30 24.06 5.07
N PRO A 291 -4.51 24.05 5.67
CA PRO A 291 -5.08 22.98 6.47
C PRO A 291 -5.18 21.66 5.69
N ILE A 292 -4.87 20.53 6.35
CA ILE A 292 -4.99 19.20 5.74
C ILE A 292 -6.46 18.76 5.65
N GLY A 293 -6.74 17.91 4.67
CA GLY A 293 -8.04 17.34 4.40
C GLY A 293 -8.83 18.09 3.31
N VAL A 294 -9.75 17.38 2.66
CA VAL A 294 -10.69 17.96 1.71
C VAL A 294 -11.75 18.84 2.42
N PRO A 295 -12.18 19.96 1.83
CA PRO A 295 -13.08 20.92 2.49
C PRO A 295 -14.54 20.42 2.51
N ILE A 296 -14.84 19.49 3.43
CA ILE A 296 -16.17 18.89 3.62
C ILE A 296 -16.88 19.38 4.88
N ASN A 297 -16.40 20.48 5.49
CA ASN A 297 -16.94 21.05 6.73
C ASN A 297 -16.99 20.04 7.90
N SER A 298 -15.96 19.21 8.02
CA SER A 298 -15.79 18.23 9.09
C SER A 298 -15.68 18.90 10.46
N ARG A 299 -16.30 18.30 11.48
CA ARG A 299 -16.37 18.80 12.86
C ARG A 299 -15.92 17.74 13.86
N LEU A 300 -16.24 16.49 13.61
CA LEU A 300 -15.86 15.36 14.45
C LEU A 300 -14.47 14.83 14.09
N PRO A 301 -13.69 14.27 15.03
CA PRO A 301 -12.40 13.63 14.72
C PRO A 301 -12.48 12.61 13.58
N GLU A 302 -13.58 11.85 13.50
CA GLU A 302 -13.84 10.84 12.48
C GLU A 302 -14.10 11.47 11.11
N GLU A 303 -14.83 12.58 11.06
CA GLU A 303 -15.08 13.33 9.81
C GLU A 303 -13.78 13.98 9.31
N ILE A 304 -12.96 14.52 10.23
CA ILE A 304 -11.65 15.06 9.92
C ILE A 304 -10.74 13.96 9.39
N ALA A 305 -10.76 12.77 10.01
CA ALA A 305 -10.02 11.60 9.55
C ALA A 305 -10.43 11.18 8.12
N VAL A 306 -11.72 11.14 7.80
CA VAL A 306 -12.22 10.87 6.43
C VAL A 306 -11.74 11.94 5.45
N SER A 307 -11.81 13.21 5.84
CA SER A 307 -11.34 14.34 5.03
C SER A 307 -9.84 14.22 4.70
N ILE A 308 -9.01 13.91 5.70
CA ILE A 308 -7.56 13.70 5.52
C ILE A 308 -7.32 12.46 4.67
N ALA A 309 -7.98 11.34 4.94
CA ALA A 309 -7.82 10.10 4.18
C ALA A 309 -8.13 10.28 2.69
N ALA A 310 -9.19 11.05 2.36
CA ALA A 310 -9.51 11.40 0.98
C ALA A 310 -8.38 12.21 0.31
N GLU A 311 -7.79 13.17 1.03
CA GLU A 311 -6.64 13.93 0.51
C GLU A 311 -5.39 13.04 0.31
N LEU A 312 -5.10 12.12 1.24
CA LEU A 312 -3.99 11.18 1.11
C LEU A 312 -4.16 10.26 -0.10
N ILE A 313 -5.39 9.79 -0.39
CA ILE A 313 -5.72 9.03 -1.59
C ILE A 313 -5.51 9.89 -2.84
N ALA A 314 -5.97 11.14 -2.84
CA ALA A 314 -5.77 12.06 -3.96
C ALA A 314 -4.27 12.28 -4.24
N ALA A 315 -3.47 12.48 -3.18
CA ALA A 315 -2.02 12.59 -3.29
C ALA A 315 -1.39 11.29 -3.83
N ARG A 316 -1.86 10.11 -3.44
CA ARG A 316 -1.38 8.83 -3.98
C ARG A 316 -1.63 8.68 -5.49
N ASN A 317 -2.80 9.11 -5.94
CA ASN A 317 -3.24 8.92 -7.32
C ASN A 317 -2.91 10.08 -8.26
N ALA A 318 -2.37 11.20 -7.75
CA ALA A 318 -1.88 12.28 -8.58
C ALA A 318 -0.77 11.77 -9.52
N SER A 319 -0.88 12.05 -10.81
CA SER A 319 0.20 11.82 -11.76
C SER A 319 1.46 12.52 -11.24
N SER A 320 2.56 11.79 -11.18
CA SER A 320 3.87 12.40 -10.87
C SER A 320 4.40 13.11 -12.10
#